data_AF-A0A5J4UH54-F1
#
_entry.id   AF-A0A5J4UH54-F1
#
_cell.length_a   1.000
_cell.length_b   1.000
_cell.length_c   1.000
_cell.angle_alpha   90.00
_cell.angle_beta   90.00
_cell.angle_gamma   90.00
#
_symmetry.space_group_name_H-M   'P 1'
#
loop_
_entity.id
_entity.type
_entity.pdbx_description
1 polymer ?
#
loop_
_entity_poly.entity_id
_entity_poly.type
_entity_poly.pdbx_seq_one_letter_code
_entity_poly.pdbx_strand_id
1 'polypeptide(L)'
;MKELIQKHWDGHKKVLYKNDGENNMCYMEALVRALNSDTKEKRIKSNSIISISRQYLVKVLDQPFDAKSRQMTEFLKTFEGLDFMKYSQIITQKFIINQNIYFYDDGHKVYYLGDIIKYVDEEQEQDEDIETNESDIQTVDILIVQEEIGGKLAQHAFAVANKETLTGLKFCPFCKSKGFDTKSPHFLRDYEKHTKQCEQNGGKIVKTVQLDQIAKPFCPHITQNKTYQYLLAHGRQKEFKPTQYYITYDLETVEKIVNKQFGKSSKQISELVPLSVASTIKNKQGIHTIYSDLRNGDDFITQWLKQVFNEAVIIQQDNQYFTKAMPQTIDKDMQYNVEVPVIGFNSSKFDFSLIFRNLQCADWEIKSYIGSSGVAKQIVVQHKHLDVKLKFIDVLTYYVPITLKEFAQTFNSEINGQKGVFPYEFINTDNYKEILNQSEPFPIEAFKSTLKNTSMKQEEYDQYVQDTKLFKNRWDYLQYYNEQDTKIMIEPIDALIQMYMKFDIQVLMLNNYLLGYS
;
A
#
# COMPACT_ATOMS: atom_id res chain seq x y z
N MET A 1 15.26 46.79 12.25
CA MET A 1 14.26 46.72 11.15
C MET A 1 14.54 47.67 10.00
N LYS A 2 14.72 48.98 10.21
CA LYS A 2 14.94 49.95 9.11
C LYS A 2 16.15 49.61 8.23
N GLU A 3 17.26 49.21 8.84
CA GLU A 3 18.47 48.78 8.13
C GLU A 3 18.25 47.51 7.31
N LEU A 4 17.50 46.55 7.85
CA LEU A 4 17.15 45.30 7.17
C LEU A 4 16.26 45.57 5.93
N ILE A 5 15.24 46.41 6.07
CA ILE A 5 14.40 46.86 4.95
C ILE A 5 15.27 47.51 3.87
N GLN A 6 16.19 48.38 4.26
CA GLN A 6 17.07 49.09 3.33
C GLN A 6 18.06 48.14 2.64
N LYS A 7 18.63 47.15 3.35
CA LYS A 7 19.48 46.09 2.80
C LYS A 7 18.78 45.33 1.66
N HIS A 8 17.57 44.83 1.91
CA HIS A 8 16.82 44.07 0.91
C HIS A 8 16.37 44.95 -0.27
N TRP A 9 15.92 46.17 0.02
CA TRP A 9 15.58 47.13 -1.02
C TRP A 9 16.77 47.44 -1.92
N ASP A 10 17.93 47.77 -1.34
CA ASP A 10 19.10 48.18 -2.12
C ASP A 10 19.66 47.06 -3.00
N GLY A 11 19.62 45.82 -2.51
CA GLY A 11 20.03 44.64 -3.29
C GLY A 11 19.09 44.33 -4.47
N HIS A 12 17.82 44.73 -4.39
CA HIS A 12 16.76 44.25 -5.30
C HIS A 12 15.81 45.34 -5.81
N LYS A 13 16.28 46.59 -5.97
CA LYS A 13 15.46 47.76 -6.41
C LYS A 13 14.68 47.56 -7.71
N LYS A 14 15.14 46.65 -8.57
CA LYS A 14 14.51 46.37 -9.87
C LYS A 14 13.36 45.35 -9.78
N VAL A 15 13.24 44.64 -8.65
CA VAL A 15 12.35 43.49 -8.51
C VAL A 15 11.50 43.51 -7.25
N LEU A 16 11.85 44.34 -6.27
CA LEU A 16 10.99 44.69 -5.15
C LEU A 16 10.33 46.03 -5.44
N TYR A 17 9.22 46.32 -4.77
CA TYR A 17 8.68 47.66 -4.68
C TYR A 17 8.83 48.21 -3.26
N LYS A 18 9.42 49.41 -3.15
CA LYS A 18 9.55 50.09 -1.87
C LYS A 18 8.18 50.61 -1.42
N ASN A 19 7.79 50.21 -0.23
CA ASN A 19 6.63 50.73 0.46
C ASN A 19 7.01 52.02 1.19
N ASP A 20 6.04 52.90 1.42
CA ASP A 20 6.29 54.17 2.12
C ASP A 20 6.58 53.91 3.61
N GLY A 21 6.13 52.75 4.11
CA GLY A 21 6.51 52.23 5.43
C GLY A 21 5.88 52.99 6.59
N GLU A 22 4.95 53.90 6.30
CA GLU A 22 4.22 54.67 7.28
C GLU A 22 3.06 53.85 7.86
N ASN A 23 2.75 54.08 9.14
CA ASN A 23 1.58 53.53 9.83
C ASN A 23 1.49 51.99 9.82
N ASN A 24 2.60 51.26 9.69
CA ASN A 24 2.64 49.79 9.69
C ASN A 24 1.76 49.12 8.60
N MET A 25 1.54 49.81 7.48
CA MET A 25 0.66 49.38 6.38
C MET A 25 1.34 48.56 5.28
N CYS A 26 2.59 48.14 5.50
CA CYS A 26 3.43 47.54 4.45
C CYS A 26 2.80 46.33 3.74
N TYR A 27 2.05 45.47 4.43
CA TYR A 27 1.39 44.33 3.80
C TYR A 27 0.29 44.75 2.83
N MET A 28 -0.56 45.72 3.23
CA MET A 28 -1.61 46.24 2.36
C MET A 28 -1.03 47.01 1.17
N GLU A 29 0.04 47.79 1.39
CA GLU A 29 0.74 48.48 0.30
C GLU A 29 1.36 47.49 -0.69
N ALA A 30 2.02 46.43 -0.19
CA ALA A 30 2.55 45.37 -1.04
C ALA A 30 1.44 44.70 -1.85
N LEU A 31 0.32 44.37 -1.20
CA LEU A 31 -0.83 43.75 -1.87
C LEU A 31 -1.42 44.64 -2.97
N VAL A 32 -1.66 45.93 -2.68
CA VAL A 32 -2.16 46.90 -3.67
C VAL A 32 -1.23 46.98 -4.86
N ARG A 33 0.08 47.03 -4.64
CA ARG A 33 1.09 47.07 -5.71
C ARG A 33 1.13 45.79 -6.53
N ALA A 34 1.00 44.63 -5.90
CA ALA A 34 0.99 43.36 -6.61
C ALA A 34 -0.27 43.18 -7.46
N LEU A 35 -1.43 43.61 -6.96
CA LEU A 35 -2.70 43.54 -7.70
C LEU A 35 -2.82 44.59 -8.80
N ASN A 36 -2.15 45.73 -8.62
CA ASN A 36 -2.25 46.86 -9.54
C ASN A 36 -0.87 47.27 -10.08
N SER A 37 -0.15 46.29 -10.63
CA SER A 37 1.18 46.50 -11.19
C SER A 37 1.17 47.53 -12.34
N ASP A 38 2.20 48.37 -12.39
CA ASP A 38 2.31 49.41 -13.42
C ASP A 38 2.43 48.77 -14.81
N THR A 39 1.60 49.23 -15.76
CA THR A 39 1.72 48.88 -17.17
C THR A 39 2.37 50.04 -17.93
N LYS A 40 2.77 49.81 -19.19
CA LYS A 40 3.24 50.91 -20.07
C LYS A 40 2.20 52.04 -20.22
N GLU A 41 0.92 51.74 -19.96
CA GLU A 41 -0.22 52.62 -20.17
C GLU A 41 -0.80 53.20 -18.86
N LYS A 42 -0.56 52.56 -17.71
CA LYS A 42 -1.11 52.97 -16.40
C LYS A 42 -0.04 52.89 -15.32
N ARG A 43 0.34 54.06 -14.77
CA ARG A 43 1.19 54.17 -13.59
C ARG A 43 0.38 54.61 -12.38
N ILE A 44 0.45 53.88 -11.28
CA ILE A 44 -0.26 54.23 -10.05
C ILE A 44 0.59 55.15 -9.20
N LYS A 45 0.05 56.32 -8.87
CA LYS A 45 0.71 57.31 -8.01
C LYS A 45 0.77 56.81 -6.57
N SER A 46 1.86 57.09 -5.84
CA SER A 46 2.02 56.66 -4.43
C SER A 46 0.85 57.07 -3.52
N ASN A 47 0.31 58.29 -3.69
CA ASN A 47 -0.86 58.75 -2.93
C ASN A 47 -2.12 57.89 -3.18
N SER A 48 -2.26 57.31 -4.38
CA SER A 48 -3.35 56.38 -4.70
C SER A 48 -3.14 55.03 -4.01
N ILE A 49 -1.90 54.58 -3.87
CA ILE A 49 -1.56 53.32 -3.18
C ILE A 49 -1.95 53.40 -1.72
N ILE A 50 -1.52 54.45 -1.00
CA ILE A 50 -1.88 54.65 0.41
C ILE A 50 -3.40 54.69 0.59
N SER A 51 -4.11 55.40 -0.29
CA SER A 51 -5.58 55.49 -0.22
C SER A 51 -6.26 54.14 -0.42
N ILE A 52 -5.81 53.33 -1.38
CA ILE A 52 -6.37 52.00 -1.63
C ILE A 52 -5.98 51.03 -0.50
N SER A 53 -4.76 51.13 0.03
CA SER A 53 -4.32 50.32 1.17
C SER A 53 -5.20 50.53 2.40
N ARG A 54 -5.65 51.77 2.66
CA ARG A 54 -6.61 52.05 3.73
C ARG A 54 -7.96 51.40 3.48
N GLN A 55 -8.44 51.40 2.24
CA GLN A 55 -9.70 50.71 1.86
C GLN A 55 -9.57 49.21 2.05
N TYR A 56 -8.44 48.63 1.65
CA TYR A 56 -8.18 47.21 1.83
C TYR A 56 -8.10 46.85 3.32
N LEU A 57 -7.50 47.70 4.15
CA LEU A 57 -7.44 47.50 5.59
C LEU A 57 -8.83 47.48 6.24
N VAL A 58 -9.70 48.43 5.89
CA VAL A 58 -11.10 48.45 6.36
C VAL A 58 -11.78 47.14 6.00
N LYS A 59 -11.63 46.68 4.74
CA LYS A 59 -12.22 45.43 4.28
C LYS A 59 -11.66 44.21 5.01
N VAL A 60 -10.35 44.14 5.25
CA VAL A 60 -9.70 43.00 5.91
C VAL A 60 -10.12 42.90 7.37
N LEU A 61 -10.13 44.03 8.09
CA LEU A 61 -10.40 44.09 9.51
C LEU A 61 -11.88 44.30 9.86
N ASP A 62 -12.77 44.36 8.87
CA ASP A 62 -14.21 44.66 9.02
C ASP A 62 -14.47 45.91 9.87
N GLN A 63 -13.68 46.97 9.62
CA GLN A 63 -13.81 48.19 10.39
C GLN A 63 -15.14 48.90 10.08
N PRO A 64 -15.87 49.39 11.10
CA PRO A 64 -17.18 50.02 10.91
C PRO A 64 -17.09 51.45 10.36
N PHE A 65 -15.89 51.95 10.08
CA PHE A 65 -15.63 53.33 9.66
C PHE A 65 -14.94 53.40 8.29
N ASP A 66 -15.17 54.50 7.57
CA ASP A 66 -14.65 54.71 6.21
C ASP A 66 -13.12 54.92 6.19
N ALA A 67 -12.48 54.48 5.11
CA ALA A 67 -11.03 54.57 4.91
C ALA A 67 -10.46 56.01 4.85
N LYS A 68 -11.31 57.01 4.58
CA LYS A 68 -10.96 58.44 4.57
C LYS A 68 -11.39 59.18 5.84
N SER A 69 -11.98 58.47 6.81
CA SER A 69 -12.48 59.07 8.04
C SER A 69 -11.36 59.55 8.99
N ARG A 70 -11.71 60.47 9.90
CA ARG A 70 -10.83 60.85 11.01
C ARG A 70 -10.53 59.64 11.92
N GLN A 71 -11.51 58.74 12.10
CA GLN A 71 -11.36 57.51 12.88
C GLN A 71 -10.26 56.62 12.31
N MET A 72 -10.17 56.47 10.98
CA MET A 72 -9.05 55.75 10.35
C MET A 72 -7.70 56.40 10.66
N THR A 73 -7.62 57.74 10.64
CA THR A 73 -6.36 58.45 10.95
C THR A 73 -5.95 58.28 12.41
N GLU A 74 -6.91 58.22 13.33
CA GLU A 74 -6.65 57.95 14.75
C GLU A 74 -6.28 56.49 15.00
N PHE A 75 -6.96 55.55 14.34
CA PHE A 75 -6.66 54.11 14.38
C PHE A 75 -5.23 53.81 13.93
N LEU A 76 -4.78 54.40 12.81
CA LEU A 76 -3.45 54.18 12.26
C LEU A 76 -2.31 54.63 13.20
N LYS A 77 -2.56 55.49 14.19
CA LYS A 77 -1.55 55.89 15.18
C LYS A 77 -1.22 54.79 16.17
N THR A 78 -2.18 53.90 16.47
CA THR A 78 -2.03 52.79 17.41
C THR A 78 -1.99 51.43 16.71
N PHE A 79 -2.04 51.41 15.38
CA PHE A 79 -2.04 50.19 14.59
C PHE A 79 -0.65 49.56 14.55
N GLU A 80 -0.51 48.35 15.09
CA GLU A 80 0.77 47.65 15.18
C GLU A 80 1.18 46.91 13.89
N GLY A 81 0.29 46.87 12.89
CA GLY A 81 0.48 46.13 11.64
C GLY A 81 -0.36 44.85 11.57
N LEU A 82 -0.25 44.15 10.44
CA LEU A 82 -0.87 42.84 10.26
C LEU A 82 0.18 41.75 10.42
N ASP A 83 -0.10 40.79 11.30
CA ASP A 83 0.63 39.53 11.34
C ASP A 83 0.28 38.70 10.10
N PHE A 84 1.26 38.43 9.24
CA PHE A 84 1.02 37.70 8.00
C PHE A 84 0.49 36.28 8.27
N MET A 85 0.91 35.61 9.35
CA MET A 85 0.46 34.25 9.66
C MET A 85 -1.04 34.21 9.90
N LYS A 86 -1.58 35.27 10.51
CA LYS A 86 -3.00 35.39 10.84
C LYS A 86 -3.82 35.93 9.67
N TYR A 87 -3.34 36.97 9.00
CA TYR A 87 -4.18 37.74 8.07
C TYR A 87 -4.05 37.31 6.61
N SER A 88 -3.01 36.57 6.24
CA SER A 88 -2.82 36.15 4.84
C SER A 88 -3.98 35.29 4.31
N GLN A 89 -4.52 34.36 5.10
CA GLN A 89 -5.71 33.59 4.73
C GLN A 89 -6.95 34.47 4.56
N ILE A 90 -7.20 35.37 5.51
CA ILE A 90 -8.33 36.33 5.46
C ILE A 90 -8.26 37.19 4.20
N ILE A 91 -7.07 37.67 3.87
CA ILE A 91 -6.81 38.47 2.67
C ILE A 91 -7.08 37.66 1.40
N THR A 92 -6.54 36.44 1.32
CA THR A 92 -6.75 35.50 0.21
C THR A 92 -8.24 35.33 -0.09
N GLN A 93 -9.03 35.09 0.96
CA GLN A 93 -10.48 34.90 0.86
C GLN A 93 -11.21 36.17 0.47
N LYS A 94 -10.95 37.30 1.16
CA LYS A 94 -11.67 38.55 0.91
C LYS A 94 -11.36 39.20 -0.44
N PHE A 95 -10.20 38.93 -1.03
CA PHE A 95 -9.81 39.51 -2.31
C PHE A 95 -9.89 38.53 -3.48
N ILE A 96 -10.16 37.24 -3.23
CA ILE A 96 -10.24 36.18 -4.25
C ILE A 96 -8.93 36.15 -5.06
N ILE A 97 -7.83 35.89 -4.36
CA ILE A 97 -6.47 35.89 -4.92
C ILE A 97 -5.69 34.70 -4.38
N ASN A 98 -4.64 34.29 -5.09
CA ASN A 98 -3.63 33.38 -4.57
C ASN A 98 -2.41 34.18 -4.11
N GLN A 99 -1.73 33.75 -3.06
CA GLN A 99 -0.53 34.42 -2.53
C GLN A 99 0.65 33.44 -2.45
N ASN A 100 1.77 33.83 -3.04
CA ASN A 100 3.06 33.19 -2.85
C ASN A 100 3.89 34.04 -1.90
N ILE A 101 4.24 33.49 -0.73
CA ILE A 101 4.98 34.20 0.31
C ILE A 101 6.43 33.74 0.32
N TYR A 102 7.31 34.68 0.00
CA TYR A 102 8.76 34.50 -0.01
C TYR A 102 9.38 34.98 1.29
N PHE A 103 10.47 34.33 1.68
CA PHE A 103 11.30 34.73 2.81
C PHE A 103 12.76 34.81 2.38
N TYR A 104 13.58 35.39 3.25
CA TYR A 104 15.01 35.46 3.07
C TYR A 104 15.72 34.70 4.19
N ASP A 105 16.57 33.75 3.81
CA ASP A 105 17.46 33.03 4.71
C ASP A 105 18.81 33.76 4.75
N ASP A 106 19.18 34.35 5.89
CA ASP A 106 20.45 35.07 6.03
C ASP A 106 21.66 34.12 6.12
N GLY A 107 21.47 32.89 6.61
CA GLY A 107 22.52 31.89 6.71
C GLY A 107 22.98 31.40 5.35
N HIS A 108 22.02 31.12 4.46
CA HIS A 108 22.30 30.67 3.08
C HIS A 108 22.33 31.82 2.06
N LYS A 109 21.92 33.03 2.45
CA LYS A 109 21.83 34.24 1.60
C LYS A 109 20.96 34.03 0.36
N VAL A 110 19.82 33.35 0.52
CA VAL A 110 18.89 33.03 -0.56
C VAL A 110 17.46 33.43 -0.23
N TYR A 111 16.71 33.78 -1.27
CA TYR A 111 15.26 33.93 -1.18
C TYR A 111 14.59 32.63 -1.54
N TYR A 112 13.61 32.22 -0.73
CA TYR A 112 12.88 30.98 -0.95
C TYR A 112 11.37 31.20 -0.78
N LEU A 113 10.57 30.37 -1.45
CA LEU A 113 9.13 30.34 -1.29
C LEU A 113 8.81 29.56 0.00
N GLY A 114 8.26 30.22 1.01
CA GLY A 114 7.91 29.58 2.28
C GLY A 114 6.48 29.09 2.32
N ASP A 115 5.52 29.89 1.84
CA ASP A 115 4.10 29.52 1.85
C ASP A 115 3.40 29.80 0.51
N ILE A 116 2.42 28.95 0.19
CA ILE A 116 1.49 29.14 -0.91
C ILE A 116 0.07 29.10 -0.33
N ILE A 117 -0.65 30.20 -0.44
CA ILE A 117 -2.01 30.34 0.09
C ILE A 117 -2.93 30.50 -1.10
N LYS A 118 -3.80 29.52 -1.32
CA LYS A 118 -4.77 29.53 -2.42
C LYS A 118 -6.15 29.94 -1.91
N TYR A 119 -6.89 30.65 -2.75
CA TYR A 119 -8.33 30.84 -2.55
C TYR A 119 -9.05 29.50 -2.63
N VAL A 120 -10.03 29.29 -1.75
CA VAL A 120 -10.89 28.12 -1.70
C VAL A 120 -12.33 28.62 -1.63
N ASP A 121 -13.16 28.18 -2.57
CA ASP A 121 -14.60 28.49 -2.59
C ASP A 121 -15.34 27.51 -1.66
N GLU A 122 -15.86 28.02 -0.54
CA GLU A 122 -16.50 27.21 0.52
C GLU A 122 -17.87 26.66 0.09
N GLU A 123 -18.49 27.16 -0.99
CA GLU A 123 -19.80 26.65 -1.48
C GLU A 123 -19.69 25.44 -2.42
N GLN A 124 -18.48 25.05 -2.85
CA GLN A 124 -18.26 23.98 -3.85
C GLN A 124 -17.84 22.61 -3.27
N GLU A 125 -17.77 22.44 -1.95
CA GLU A 125 -17.40 21.15 -1.33
C GLU A 125 -18.46 20.04 -1.45
N GLN A 126 -19.60 20.28 -2.12
CA GLN A 126 -20.68 19.27 -2.25
C GLN A 126 -20.77 18.57 -3.61
N ASP A 127 -20.04 19.02 -4.65
CA ASP A 127 -20.05 18.38 -5.97
C ASP A 127 -18.62 18.21 -6.49
N GLU A 128 -18.09 16.98 -6.44
CA GLU A 128 -16.72 16.64 -6.91
C GLU A 128 -16.54 16.68 -8.45
N ASP A 129 -17.51 17.17 -9.23
CA ASP A 129 -17.51 17.05 -10.70
C ASP A 129 -17.77 18.36 -11.48
N ILE A 130 -17.39 19.52 -10.96
CA ILE A 130 -17.43 20.77 -11.76
C ILE A 130 -16.08 21.51 -11.73
N GLU A 131 -15.43 21.52 -12.89
CA GLU A 131 -14.20 22.26 -13.17
C GLU A 131 -14.39 23.77 -12.94
N THR A 132 -13.96 24.29 -11.80
CA THR A 132 -13.52 25.68 -11.75
C THR A 132 -12.17 25.78 -12.45
N ASN A 133 -12.12 26.56 -13.53
CA ASN A 133 -10.88 26.91 -14.20
C ASN A 133 -9.95 27.62 -13.18
N GLU A 134 -9.03 26.88 -12.55
CA GLU A 134 -7.94 27.41 -11.70
C GLU A 134 -7.12 28.52 -12.40
N SER A 135 -7.29 28.71 -13.72
CA SER A 135 -6.56 29.67 -14.55
C SER A 135 -6.86 31.14 -14.31
N ASP A 136 -7.97 31.50 -13.66
CA ASP A 136 -8.46 32.89 -13.66
C ASP A 136 -8.22 33.66 -12.35
N ILE A 137 -7.80 32.97 -11.27
CA ILE A 137 -7.52 33.62 -9.98
C ILE A 137 -6.11 34.22 -10.00
N GLN A 138 -6.04 35.55 -9.85
CA GLN A 138 -4.77 36.28 -9.84
C GLN A 138 -3.88 35.82 -8.68
N THR A 139 -2.63 35.49 -9.00
CA THR A 139 -1.61 35.17 -7.98
C THR A 139 -0.69 36.37 -7.76
N VAL A 140 -0.47 36.73 -6.49
CA VAL A 140 0.47 37.78 -6.09
C VAL A 140 1.69 37.17 -5.39
N ASP A 141 2.86 37.75 -5.64
CA ASP A 141 4.12 37.35 -5.03
C ASP A 141 4.52 38.41 -3.98
N ILE A 142 4.67 38.01 -2.72
CA ILE A 142 5.00 38.89 -1.59
C ILE A 142 6.24 38.38 -0.88
N LEU A 143 7.21 39.25 -0.61
CA LEU A 143 8.39 38.94 0.21
C LEU A 143 8.17 39.47 1.63
N ILE A 144 8.29 38.59 2.61
CA ILE A 144 8.25 38.92 4.03
C ILE A 144 9.67 38.87 4.59
N VAL A 145 10.08 39.97 5.19
CA VAL A 145 11.35 40.12 5.90
C VAL A 145 11.06 40.31 7.37
N GLN A 146 11.78 39.59 8.23
CA GLN A 146 11.50 39.53 9.66
C GLN A 146 12.76 39.73 10.49
N GLU A 147 12.61 40.34 11.65
CA GLU A 147 13.67 40.53 12.63
C GLU A 147 13.08 40.51 14.04
N GLU A 148 13.74 39.83 14.97
CA GLU A 148 13.34 39.85 16.37
C GLU A 148 13.92 41.09 17.07
N ILE A 149 13.05 41.95 17.60
CA ILE A 149 13.43 43.20 18.27
C ILE A 149 12.79 43.21 19.65
N GLY A 150 13.61 43.03 20.70
CA GLY A 150 13.15 43.08 22.09
C GLY A 150 12.10 42.01 22.43
N GLY A 151 12.22 40.81 21.85
CA GLY A 151 11.29 39.70 22.06
C GLY A 151 9.98 39.79 21.25
N LYS A 152 9.86 40.78 20.35
CA LYS A 152 8.75 40.88 19.40
C LYS A 152 9.26 40.67 17.97
N LEU A 153 8.54 39.87 17.18
CA LEU A 153 8.86 39.65 15.78
C LEU A 153 8.35 40.84 14.94
N ALA A 154 9.27 41.68 14.49
CA ALA A 154 8.96 42.76 13.56
C ALA A 154 8.97 42.21 12.12
N GLN A 155 7.98 42.59 11.33
CA GLN A 155 7.81 42.09 9.95
C GLN A 155 7.63 43.25 8.97
N HIS A 156 8.12 43.08 7.75
CA HIS A 156 7.88 44.00 6.65
C HIS A 156 7.63 43.22 5.36
N ALA A 157 6.64 43.67 4.60
CA ALA A 157 6.27 43.06 3.32
C ALA A 157 6.74 43.93 2.16
N PHE A 158 7.24 43.29 1.10
CA PHE A 158 7.49 43.88 -0.21
C PHE A 158 6.64 43.17 -1.27
N ALA A 159 6.13 43.92 -2.25
CA ALA A 159 5.61 43.32 -3.46
C ALA A 159 6.77 42.86 -4.35
N VAL A 160 6.68 41.65 -4.90
CA VAL A 160 7.68 41.06 -5.79
C VAL A 160 7.21 41.21 -7.24
N ALA A 161 7.96 41.97 -8.03
CA ALA A 161 7.66 42.19 -9.45
C ALA A 161 8.10 41.01 -10.34
N ASN A 162 9.18 40.33 -9.96
CA ASN A 162 9.73 39.21 -10.71
C ASN A 162 10.36 38.18 -9.76
N LYS A 163 9.63 37.09 -9.49
CA LYS A 163 10.09 36.02 -8.60
C LYS A 163 11.31 35.26 -9.11
N GLU A 164 11.48 35.09 -10.42
CA GLU A 164 12.64 34.38 -10.98
C GLU A 164 13.93 35.15 -10.72
N THR A 165 13.88 36.48 -10.83
CA THR A 165 15.03 37.34 -10.55
C THR A 165 15.28 37.47 -9.04
N LEU A 166 14.23 37.39 -8.21
CA LEU A 166 14.37 37.39 -6.75
C LEU A 166 15.07 36.12 -6.25
N THR A 167 14.62 34.94 -6.69
CA THR A 167 15.15 33.65 -6.19
C THR A 167 16.32 33.11 -7.01
N GLY A 168 16.54 33.60 -8.23
CA GLY A 168 17.50 33.04 -9.18
C GLY A 168 17.06 31.72 -9.80
N LEU A 169 15.82 31.27 -9.55
CA LEU A 169 15.27 30.01 -10.05
C LEU A 169 14.39 30.26 -11.28
N LYS A 170 14.42 29.32 -12.24
CA LYS A 170 13.47 29.26 -13.34
C LYS A 170 12.23 28.51 -12.90
N PHE A 171 11.04 29.12 -13.00
CA PHE A 171 9.79 28.45 -12.61
C PHE A 171 9.12 27.78 -13.81
N CYS A 172 8.40 26.68 -13.54
CA CYS A 172 7.55 26.02 -14.53
C CYS A 172 6.42 26.97 -14.98
N PRO A 173 6.17 27.14 -16.29
CA PRO A 173 5.14 28.05 -16.78
C PRO A 173 3.72 27.57 -16.50
N PHE A 174 3.53 26.26 -16.32
CA PHE A 174 2.22 25.63 -16.11
C PHE A 174 1.79 25.69 -14.64
N CYS A 175 2.50 25.02 -13.72
CA CYS A 175 2.12 25.05 -12.30
C CYS A 175 2.55 26.32 -11.55
N LYS A 176 3.47 27.13 -12.12
CA LYS A 176 4.00 28.39 -11.56
C LYS A 176 4.64 28.32 -10.16
N SER A 177 4.68 27.14 -9.54
CA SER A 177 5.17 26.87 -8.18
C SER A 177 6.53 26.16 -8.15
N LYS A 178 6.78 25.20 -9.06
CA LYS A 178 8.06 24.47 -9.11
C LYS A 178 9.18 25.32 -9.70
N GLY A 179 10.17 25.65 -8.88
CA GLY A 179 11.42 26.33 -9.27
C GLY A 179 12.55 25.35 -9.56
N PHE A 180 13.41 25.72 -10.51
CA PHE A 180 14.57 24.96 -10.95
C PHE A 180 15.81 25.85 -10.94
N ASP A 181 16.90 25.34 -10.38
CA ASP A 181 18.18 26.04 -10.40
C ASP A 181 18.80 25.97 -11.80
N THR A 182 18.96 27.13 -12.44
CA THR A 182 19.56 27.25 -13.78
C THR A 182 21.05 26.89 -13.82
N LYS A 183 21.72 26.85 -12.65
CA LYS A 183 23.13 26.47 -12.53
C LYS A 183 23.33 24.96 -12.38
N SER A 184 22.26 24.19 -12.18
CA SER A 184 22.35 22.73 -12.04
C SER A 184 22.80 22.07 -13.35
N PRO A 185 23.75 21.11 -13.32
CA PRO A 185 24.18 20.38 -14.52
C PRO A 185 23.05 19.56 -15.16
N HIS A 186 21.97 19.30 -14.42
CA HIS A 186 20.80 18.55 -14.89
C HIS A 186 19.58 19.44 -15.17
N PHE A 187 19.74 20.77 -15.10
CA PHE A 187 18.66 21.74 -15.25
C PHE A 187 17.78 21.45 -16.48
N LEU A 188 18.38 21.35 -17.68
CA LEU A 188 17.62 21.17 -18.93
C LEU A 188 16.76 19.89 -18.89
N ARG A 189 17.37 18.75 -18.51
CA ARG A 189 16.68 17.46 -18.41
C ARG A 189 15.50 17.53 -17.44
N ASP A 190 15.74 18.05 -16.23
CA ASP A 190 14.75 18.03 -15.16
C ASP A 190 13.63 19.05 -15.41
N TYR A 191 13.98 20.23 -15.93
CA TYR A 191 13.04 21.26 -16.34
C TYR A 191 12.14 20.76 -17.48
N GLU A 192 12.69 20.19 -18.54
CA GLU A 192 11.91 19.68 -19.68
C GLU A 192 11.02 18.50 -19.28
N LYS A 193 11.55 17.55 -18.50
CA LYS A 193 10.79 16.39 -18.01
C LYS A 193 9.58 16.83 -17.20
N HIS A 194 9.79 17.72 -16.24
CA HIS A 194 8.70 18.26 -15.43
C HIS A 194 7.71 19.07 -16.28
N THR A 195 8.22 19.96 -17.14
CA THR A 195 7.37 20.86 -17.95
C THR A 195 6.42 20.06 -18.85
N LYS A 196 6.91 19.01 -19.52
CA LYS A 196 6.07 18.09 -20.32
C LYS A 196 5.01 17.38 -19.49
N GLN A 197 5.39 16.83 -18.33
CA GLN A 197 4.44 16.15 -17.45
C GLN A 197 3.41 17.12 -16.85
N CYS A 198 3.84 18.34 -16.52
CA CYS A 198 3.00 19.35 -15.93
C CYS A 198 2.00 19.94 -16.94
N GLU A 199 2.42 20.11 -18.20
CA GLU A 199 1.55 20.46 -19.33
C GLU A 199 0.45 19.42 -19.54
N GLN A 200 0.83 18.13 -19.58
CA GLN A 200 -0.11 17.01 -19.72
C GLN A 200 -1.14 16.97 -18.58
N ASN A 201 -0.73 17.36 -17.38
CA ASN A 201 -1.59 17.38 -16.19
C ASN A 201 -2.35 18.72 -16.03
N GLY A 202 -2.37 19.59 -17.03
CA GLY A 202 -3.08 20.87 -16.98
C GLY A 202 -2.55 21.85 -15.92
N GLY A 203 -1.28 21.74 -15.54
CA GLY A 203 -0.68 22.56 -14.47
C GLY A 203 -1.00 22.10 -13.05
N LYS A 204 -1.82 21.05 -12.87
CA LYS A 204 -2.21 20.55 -11.55
C LYS A 204 -1.03 19.85 -10.86
N ILE A 205 -0.81 20.19 -9.59
CA ILE A 205 0.21 19.55 -8.76
C ILE A 205 -0.34 18.19 -8.32
N VAL A 206 0.21 17.10 -8.87
CA VAL A 206 -0.08 15.74 -8.40
C VAL A 206 0.55 15.59 -7.01
N LYS A 207 -0.25 15.73 -5.96
CA LYS A 207 0.16 15.45 -4.59
C LYS A 207 0.30 13.94 -4.45
N THR A 208 1.52 13.43 -4.54
CA THR A 208 1.81 12.09 -4.02
C THR A 208 1.77 12.17 -2.50
N VAL A 209 0.89 11.40 -1.86
CA VAL A 209 0.83 11.29 -0.40
C VAL A 209 2.19 10.82 0.11
N GLN A 210 2.92 11.72 0.78
CA GLN A 210 4.06 11.37 1.61
C GLN A 210 3.56 11.38 3.05
N LEU A 211 3.44 10.19 3.64
CA LEU A 211 2.99 10.04 5.02
C LEU A 211 4.04 10.60 5.97
N ASP A 212 3.61 11.35 7.00
CA ASP A 212 4.47 11.78 8.10
C ASP A 212 5.18 10.57 8.72
N GLN A 213 6.48 10.70 8.99
CA GLN A 213 7.23 9.73 9.79
C GLN A 213 6.86 9.85 11.27
N ILE A 214 5.62 9.49 11.60
CA ILE A 214 5.21 9.27 12.97
C ILE A 214 5.79 7.92 13.40
N ALA A 215 6.50 7.89 14.52
CA ALA A 215 6.97 6.64 15.14
C ALA A 215 5.77 5.78 15.55
N LYS A 216 5.35 4.89 14.65
CA LYS A 216 4.44 3.78 14.90
C LYS A 216 5.27 2.50 15.09
N PRO A 217 4.75 1.44 15.72
CA PRO A 217 5.38 0.13 15.64
C PRO A 217 5.69 -0.18 14.17
N PHE A 218 6.97 -0.39 13.84
CA PHE A 218 7.40 -0.64 12.48
C PHE A 218 6.84 -1.99 12.03
N CYS A 219 5.69 -1.96 11.36
CA CYS A 219 5.12 -3.10 10.67
C CYS A 219 5.05 -2.78 9.16
N PRO A 220 6.16 -2.94 8.42
CA PRO A 220 6.25 -2.59 6.99
C PRO A 220 5.25 -3.35 6.13
N HIS A 221 4.71 -4.45 6.65
CA HIS A 221 3.95 -5.42 5.88
C HIS A 221 2.49 -4.99 5.74
N ILE A 222 1.94 -4.38 6.79
CA ILE A 222 0.64 -3.73 6.80
C ILE A 222 0.65 -2.51 5.86
N THR A 223 1.75 -1.74 5.87
CA THR A 223 1.91 -0.58 4.99
C THR A 223 2.19 -0.93 3.53
N GLN A 224 2.38 -2.21 3.16
CA GLN A 224 2.44 -2.66 1.77
C GLN A 224 1.11 -3.28 1.29
N ASN A 225 0.19 -3.59 2.20
CA ASN A 225 -1.13 -4.05 1.83
C ASN A 225 -1.92 -2.88 1.25
N LYS A 226 -2.24 -2.93 -0.04
CA LYS A 226 -2.92 -1.83 -0.73
C LYS A 226 -4.30 -1.51 -0.17
N THR A 227 -5.03 -2.53 0.31
CA THR A 227 -6.31 -2.35 1.00
C THR A 227 -6.13 -1.61 2.31
N TYR A 228 -5.12 -1.97 3.11
CA TYR A 228 -4.81 -1.24 4.33
C TYR A 228 -4.31 0.18 4.03
N GLN A 229 -3.43 0.36 3.04
CA GLN A 229 -2.95 1.68 2.61
C GLN A 229 -4.11 2.61 2.24
N TYR A 230 -5.08 2.09 1.48
CA TYR A 230 -6.30 2.81 1.14
C TYR A 230 -7.08 3.18 2.40
N LEU A 231 -7.41 2.21 3.25
CA LEU A 231 -8.12 2.48 4.51
C LEU A 231 -7.38 3.47 5.40
N LEU A 232 -6.05 3.42 5.45
CA LEU A 232 -5.20 4.33 6.20
C LEU A 232 -5.28 5.76 5.65
N ALA A 233 -5.18 5.92 4.32
CA ALA A 233 -5.25 7.22 3.63
C ALA A 233 -6.59 7.93 3.84
N HIS A 234 -7.68 7.18 3.96
CA HIS A 234 -9.03 7.71 4.18
C HIS A 234 -9.46 7.74 5.66
N GLY A 235 -8.56 7.48 6.61
CA GLY A 235 -8.90 7.48 8.05
C GLY A 235 -9.82 6.32 8.49
N ARG A 236 -9.98 5.30 7.63
CA ARG A 236 -10.89 4.14 7.77
C ARG A 236 -10.22 2.88 8.34
N GLN A 237 -9.07 3.01 9.04
CA GLN A 237 -8.29 1.90 9.63
C GLN A 237 -9.15 0.84 10.35
N LYS A 238 -10.16 1.30 11.11
CA LYS A 238 -11.04 0.46 11.94
C LYS A 238 -11.88 -0.53 11.12
N GLU A 239 -11.95 -0.34 9.80
CA GLU A 239 -12.68 -1.22 8.89
C GLU A 239 -11.83 -2.39 8.39
N PHE A 240 -10.51 -2.38 8.61
CA PHE A 240 -9.61 -3.41 8.14
C PHE A 240 -9.95 -4.77 8.77
N LYS A 241 -10.07 -5.78 7.92
CA LYS A 241 -10.35 -7.18 8.26
C LYS A 241 -9.29 -8.08 7.64
N PRO A 242 -8.77 -9.09 8.37
CA PRO A 242 -7.91 -10.08 7.76
C PRO A 242 -8.63 -10.83 6.65
N THR A 243 -7.87 -11.45 5.75
CA THR A 243 -8.39 -12.54 4.90
C THR A 243 -9.07 -13.59 5.78
N GLN A 244 -10.32 -13.92 5.48
CA GLN A 244 -11.11 -14.90 6.25
C GLN A 244 -11.25 -16.24 5.52
N TYR A 245 -11.12 -16.19 4.18
CA TYR A 245 -11.40 -17.30 3.27
C TYR A 245 -10.16 -17.63 2.46
N TYR A 246 -9.85 -18.91 2.33
CA TYR A 246 -8.63 -19.43 1.73
C TYR A 246 -8.80 -20.91 1.37
N ILE A 247 -7.81 -21.47 0.68
CA ILE A 247 -7.76 -22.88 0.31
C ILE A 247 -6.59 -23.51 1.06
N THR A 248 -6.77 -24.67 1.65
CA THR A 248 -5.65 -25.52 2.10
C THR A 248 -5.49 -26.70 1.17
N TYR A 249 -4.27 -27.22 1.00
CA TYR A 249 -4.03 -28.34 0.11
C TYR A 249 -2.90 -29.24 0.62
N ASP A 250 -2.92 -30.49 0.16
CA ASP A 250 -1.93 -31.50 0.50
C ASP A 250 -1.80 -32.50 -0.66
N LEU A 251 -0.57 -32.97 -0.90
CA LEU A 251 -0.24 -33.90 -1.97
C LEU A 251 0.32 -35.19 -1.38
N GLU A 252 -0.24 -36.30 -1.82
CA GLU A 252 0.34 -37.61 -1.57
C GLU A 252 1.20 -38.04 -2.75
N THR A 253 2.29 -38.74 -2.47
CA THR A 253 3.26 -39.14 -3.48
C THR A 253 3.63 -40.61 -3.36
N VAL A 254 4.11 -41.17 -4.46
CA VAL A 254 4.74 -42.49 -4.49
C VAL A 254 6.17 -42.38 -4.94
N GLU A 255 7.01 -43.26 -4.41
CA GLU A 255 8.42 -43.33 -4.80
C GLU A 255 8.55 -44.02 -6.17
N LYS A 256 9.29 -43.38 -7.07
CA LYS A 256 9.81 -43.98 -8.30
C LYS A 256 11.28 -44.28 -8.10
N ILE A 257 11.64 -45.56 -8.13
CA ILE A 257 13.04 -45.98 -7.96
C ILE A 257 13.80 -45.71 -9.26
N VAL A 258 14.82 -44.85 -9.22
CA VAL A 258 15.58 -44.39 -10.41
C VAL A 258 17.01 -44.92 -10.42
N ASN A 259 17.68 -44.96 -9.26
CA ASN A 259 19.06 -45.47 -9.09
C ASN A 259 20.09 -44.96 -10.12
N LYS A 260 19.98 -43.70 -10.56
CA LYS A 260 20.82 -43.12 -11.61
C LYS A 260 22.05 -42.42 -11.03
N GLN A 261 23.22 -42.73 -11.56
CA GLN A 261 24.47 -42.03 -11.20
C GLN A 261 24.65 -40.74 -12.02
N PHE A 262 25.13 -39.69 -11.37
CA PHE A 262 25.50 -38.41 -11.95
C PHE A 262 26.96 -38.08 -11.55
N GLY A 263 27.86 -38.09 -12.53
CA GLY A 263 29.28 -37.89 -12.27
C GLY A 263 29.90 -39.01 -11.42
N LYS A 264 30.98 -38.69 -10.70
CA LYS A 264 31.76 -39.69 -9.93
C LYS A 264 31.25 -39.94 -8.50
N SER A 265 30.40 -39.06 -7.96
CA SER A 265 30.05 -39.06 -6.54
C SER A 265 28.58 -38.75 -6.22
N SER A 266 27.72 -38.57 -7.23
CA SER A 266 26.30 -38.30 -7.01
C SER A 266 25.46 -39.44 -7.57
N LYS A 267 24.45 -39.86 -6.81
CA LYS A 267 23.48 -40.88 -7.21
C LYS A 267 22.08 -40.39 -6.82
N GLN A 268 21.19 -40.31 -7.80
CA GLN A 268 19.76 -40.16 -7.56
C GLN A 268 19.17 -41.54 -7.28
N ILE A 269 18.71 -41.74 -6.06
CA ILE A 269 18.14 -43.03 -5.63
C ILE A 269 16.71 -43.15 -6.15
N SER A 270 15.92 -42.10 -5.99
CA SER A 270 14.52 -42.07 -6.38
C SER A 270 14.04 -40.69 -6.81
N GLU A 271 12.82 -40.65 -7.32
CA GLU A 271 12.04 -39.48 -7.71
C GLU A 271 10.64 -39.63 -7.10
N LEU A 272 10.07 -38.57 -6.55
CA LEU A 272 8.69 -38.59 -6.05
C LEU A 272 7.73 -38.24 -7.19
N VAL A 273 6.66 -39.01 -7.31
CA VAL A 273 5.59 -38.79 -8.29
C VAL A 273 4.28 -38.51 -7.56
N PRO A 274 3.53 -37.45 -7.93
CA PRO A 274 2.21 -37.20 -7.35
C PRO A 274 1.25 -38.39 -7.53
N LEU A 275 0.63 -38.81 -6.44
CA LEU A 275 -0.37 -39.88 -6.37
C LEU A 275 -1.78 -39.31 -6.29
N SER A 276 -2.00 -38.35 -5.39
CA SER A 276 -3.25 -37.64 -5.21
C SER A 276 -3.02 -36.22 -4.69
N VAL A 277 -4.04 -35.39 -4.84
CA VAL A 277 -4.11 -34.06 -4.25
C VAL A 277 -5.50 -33.85 -3.67
N ALA A 278 -5.53 -33.37 -2.43
CA ALA A 278 -6.74 -32.89 -1.80
C ALA A 278 -6.65 -31.37 -1.60
N SER A 279 -7.80 -30.71 -1.54
CA SER A 279 -7.88 -29.34 -1.05
C SER A 279 -9.15 -29.12 -0.25
N THR A 280 -9.02 -28.41 0.86
CA THR A 280 -10.17 -27.92 1.62
C THR A 280 -10.37 -26.45 1.29
N ILE A 281 -11.55 -26.13 0.78
CA ILE A 281 -11.98 -24.77 0.47
C ILE A 281 -12.74 -24.23 1.67
N LYS A 282 -12.32 -23.06 2.15
CA LYS A 282 -13.07 -22.29 3.14
C LYS A 282 -13.56 -21.02 2.46
N ASN A 283 -14.87 -20.95 2.21
CA ASN A 283 -15.54 -19.77 1.65
C ASN A 283 -16.67 -19.32 2.60
N LYS A 284 -17.46 -18.32 2.19
CA LYS A 284 -18.54 -17.78 3.03
C LYS A 284 -19.73 -18.74 3.21
N GLN A 285 -19.93 -19.67 2.29
CA GLN A 285 -21.02 -20.66 2.35
C GLN A 285 -20.69 -21.83 3.28
N GLY A 286 -19.40 -22.13 3.46
CA GLY A 286 -18.95 -23.19 4.37
C GLY A 286 -17.59 -23.74 4.01
N ILE A 287 -17.35 -24.98 4.46
CA ILE A 287 -16.12 -25.72 4.22
C ILE A 287 -16.46 -26.97 3.42
N HIS A 288 -15.79 -27.17 2.29
CA HIS A 288 -15.90 -28.37 1.46
C HIS A 288 -14.55 -28.81 0.93
N THR A 289 -14.46 -30.07 0.49
CA THR A 289 -13.23 -30.68 -0.05
C THR A 289 -13.36 -30.94 -1.54
N ILE A 290 -12.25 -30.81 -2.25
CA ILE A 290 -12.06 -31.33 -3.60
C ILE A 290 -10.88 -32.30 -3.59
N TYR A 291 -10.94 -33.32 -4.44
CA TYR A 291 -9.94 -34.37 -4.51
C TYR A 291 -9.71 -34.79 -5.96
N SER A 292 -8.47 -35.11 -6.29
CA SER A 292 -8.08 -35.67 -7.60
C SER A 292 -6.89 -36.59 -7.43
N ASP A 293 -6.84 -37.67 -8.20
CA ASP A 293 -5.74 -38.63 -8.17
C ASP A 293 -5.36 -39.15 -9.56
N LEU A 294 -4.35 -40.01 -9.61
CA LEU A 294 -3.85 -40.60 -10.86
C LEU A 294 -4.92 -41.32 -11.70
N ARG A 295 -6.06 -41.74 -11.12
CA ARG A 295 -7.18 -42.35 -11.87
C ARG A 295 -7.91 -41.33 -12.74
N ASN A 296 -7.77 -40.03 -12.47
CA ASN A 296 -8.33 -38.94 -13.27
C ASN A 296 -7.51 -38.63 -14.54
N GLY A 297 -6.35 -39.27 -14.72
CA GLY A 297 -5.45 -39.09 -15.87
C GLY A 297 -4.13 -38.43 -15.49
N ASP A 298 -3.15 -38.46 -16.41
CA ASP A 298 -1.79 -37.95 -16.18
C ASP A 298 -1.75 -36.43 -15.93
N ASP A 299 -2.80 -35.70 -16.34
CA ASP A 299 -2.95 -34.26 -16.15
C ASP A 299 -3.81 -33.88 -14.93
N PHE A 300 -4.06 -34.80 -13.99
CA PHE A 300 -4.93 -34.56 -12.83
C PHE A 300 -4.52 -33.34 -11.99
N ILE A 301 -3.22 -33.03 -11.87
CA ILE A 301 -2.74 -31.80 -11.20
C ILE A 301 -3.22 -30.54 -11.93
N THR A 302 -3.18 -30.56 -13.26
CA THR A 302 -3.69 -29.46 -14.09
C THR A 302 -5.21 -29.35 -13.97
N GLN A 303 -5.92 -30.48 -13.94
CA GLN A 303 -7.38 -30.49 -13.71
C GLN A 303 -7.75 -29.95 -12.32
N TRP A 304 -7.00 -30.35 -11.28
CA TRP A 304 -7.14 -29.82 -9.92
C TRP A 304 -6.90 -28.31 -9.88
N LEU A 305 -5.83 -27.80 -10.51
CA LEU A 305 -5.57 -26.36 -10.58
C LEU A 305 -6.74 -25.59 -11.23
N LYS A 306 -7.40 -26.15 -12.26
CA LYS A 306 -8.61 -25.53 -12.84
C LYS A 306 -9.73 -25.41 -11.81
N GLN A 307 -9.96 -26.45 -11.00
CA GLN A 307 -10.96 -26.40 -9.92
C GLN A 307 -10.58 -25.38 -8.86
N VAL A 308 -9.30 -25.34 -8.44
CA VAL A 308 -8.79 -24.34 -7.49
C VAL A 308 -8.99 -22.92 -7.99
N PHE A 309 -8.75 -22.64 -9.28
CA PHE A 309 -9.01 -21.32 -9.86
C PHE A 309 -10.50 -20.95 -9.84
N ASN A 310 -11.41 -21.90 -10.13
CA ASN A 310 -12.85 -21.66 -10.07
C ASN A 310 -13.30 -21.30 -8.64
N GLU A 311 -12.82 -22.04 -7.65
CA GLU A 311 -13.09 -21.77 -6.23
C GLU A 311 -12.47 -20.44 -5.78
N ALA A 312 -11.28 -20.12 -6.28
CA ALA A 312 -10.62 -18.86 -5.97
C ALA A 312 -11.39 -17.65 -6.45
N VAL A 313 -12.13 -17.72 -7.57
CA VAL A 313 -13.01 -16.62 -7.99
C VAL A 313 -14.06 -16.31 -6.90
N ILE A 314 -14.64 -17.35 -6.29
CA ILE A 314 -15.63 -17.22 -5.23
C ILE A 314 -14.96 -16.66 -3.96
N ILE A 315 -13.82 -17.22 -3.55
CA ILE A 315 -13.09 -16.79 -2.36
C ILE A 315 -12.59 -15.34 -2.49
N GLN A 316 -12.16 -14.93 -3.68
CA GLN A 316 -11.75 -13.57 -3.94
C GLN A 316 -12.93 -12.60 -3.74
N GLN A 317 -14.13 -12.96 -4.17
CA GLN A 317 -15.35 -12.20 -3.94
C GLN A 317 -15.74 -12.17 -2.47
N ASP A 318 -15.68 -13.30 -1.78
CA ASP A 318 -16.01 -13.41 -0.36
C ASP A 318 -15.06 -12.60 0.55
N ASN A 319 -13.81 -12.40 0.13
CA ASN A 319 -12.83 -11.57 0.82
C ASN A 319 -12.91 -10.07 0.45
N GLN A 320 -13.86 -9.64 -0.40
CA GLN A 320 -14.00 -8.22 -0.76
C GLN A 320 -14.55 -7.38 0.40
N TYR A 321 -14.17 -6.10 0.38
CA TYR A 321 -14.71 -5.10 1.30
C TYR A 321 -15.89 -4.37 0.67
N PHE A 322 -16.99 -4.31 1.41
CA PHE A 322 -18.21 -3.58 1.01
C PHE A 322 -18.15 -2.14 1.52
N THR A 323 -18.69 -1.19 0.75
CA THR A 323 -18.81 0.21 1.20
C THR A 323 -19.72 0.35 2.42
N LYS A 324 -19.41 1.31 3.29
CA LYS A 324 -20.27 1.66 4.45
C LYS A 324 -21.61 2.27 4.03
N ALA A 325 -21.66 2.96 2.88
CA ALA A 325 -22.84 3.67 2.42
C ALA A 325 -23.96 2.73 1.94
N MET A 326 -23.61 1.56 1.40
CA MET A 326 -24.57 0.55 0.94
C MET A 326 -23.97 -0.87 1.08
N PRO A 327 -24.54 -1.76 1.91
CA PRO A 327 -24.02 -3.12 2.18
C PRO A 327 -23.92 -4.10 0.98
N GLN A 328 -24.09 -3.64 -0.25
CA GLN A 328 -24.03 -4.46 -1.48
C GLN A 328 -23.24 -3.78 -2.61
N THR A 329 -22.68 -2.59 -2.37
CA THR A 329 -21.88 -1.87 -3.37
C THR A 329 -20.40 -2.06 -3.05
N ILE A 330 -19.69 -2.70 -3.97
CA ILE A 330 -18.23 -2.93 -3.88
C ILE A 330 -17.52 -1.59 -3.97
N ASP A 331 -16.62 -1.32 -3.04
CA ASP A 331 -15.74 -0.14 -3.08
C ASP A 331 -14.72 -0.35 -4.20
N LYS A 332 -15.01 0.17 -5.40
CA LYS A 332 -14.19 -0.05 -6.61
C LYS A 332 -12.79 0.54 -6.46
N ASP A 333 -12.64 1.62 -5.70
CA ASP A 333 -11.36 2.26 -5.43
C ASP A 333 -10.51 1.46 -4.43
N MET A 334 -11.16 0.56 -3.70
CA MET A 334 -10.55 -0.41 -2.79
C MET A 334 -10.26 -1.77 -3.46
N GLN A 335 -10.55 -1.93 -4.77
CA GLN A 335 -10.31 -3.15 -5.58
C GLN A 335 -8.83 -3.43 -5.82
N TYR A 336 -8.10 -3.77 -4.77
CA TYR A 336 -6.77 -4.33 -4.92
C TYR A 336 -6.80 -5.83 -4.78
N ASN A 337 -7.15 -6.49 -5.89
CA ASN A 337 -6.63 -7.78 -6.37
C ASN A 337 -5.96 -8.62 -5.26
N VAL A 338 -6.76 -9.03 -4.27
CA VAL A 338 -6.29 -9.79 -3.11
C VAL A 338 -6.04 -11.19 -3.61
N GLU A 339 -4.78 -11.58 -3.63
CA GLU A 339 -4.39 -12.92 -4.02
C GLU A 339 -5.05 -13.92 -3.07
N VAL A 340 -5.67 -14.96 -3.62
CA VAL A 340 -6.33 -16.01 -2.84
C VAL A 340 -5.25 -16.91 -2.26
N PRO A 341 -5.15 -17.01 -0.91
CA PRO A 341 -4.14 -17.88 -0.30
C PRO A 341 -4.46 -19.34 -0.57
N VAL A 342 -3.48 -20.07 -1.10
CA VAL A 342 -3.48 -21.52 -1.26
C VAL A 342 -2.38 -22.06 -0.38
N ILE A 343 -2.76 -22.68 0.73
CA ILE A 343 -1.91 -22.89 1.89
C ILE A 343 -1.62 -24.38 2.02
N GLY A 344 -0.35 -24.76 1.96
CA GLY A 344 0.07 -26.12 2.27
C GLY A 344 0.91 -26.20 3.54
N PHE A 345 1.25 -27.41 3.97
CA PHE A 345 2.02 -27.66 5.18
C PHE A 345 3.36 -28.28 4.84
N ASN A 346 4.47 -27.59 5.14
CA ASN A 346 5.83 -27.99 4.72
C ASN A 346 5.99 -28.07 3.19
N SER A 347 5.12 -27.40 2.45
CA SER A 347 5.02 -27.40 1.00
C SER A 347 6.17 -26.68 0.29
N SER A 348 6.84 -25.76 0.99
CA SER A 348 7.90 -24.94 0.42
C SER A 348 9.09 -25.74 -0.11
N LYS A 349 9.34 -26.91 0.48
CA LYS A 349 10.42 -27.83 0.12
C LYS A 349 9.97 -28.96 -0.81
N PHE A 350 8.74 -29.43 -0.66
CA PHE A 350 8.26 -30.66 -1.29
C PHE A 350 7.24 -30.36 -2.38
N ASP A 351 6.01 -30.02 -1.98
CA ASP A 351 4.86 -29.88 -2.86
C ASP A 351 5.07 -28.88 -3.99
N PHE A 352 5.68 -27.73 -3.70
CA PHE A 352 5.90 -26.71 -4.72
C PHE A 352 6.75 -27.23 -5.87
N SER A 353 7.72 -28.13 -5.61
CA SER A 353 8.53 -28.74 -6.67
C SER A 353 7.73 -29.70 -7.56
N LEU A 354 6.73 -30.37 -6.98
CA LEU A 354 5.87 -31.33 -7.67
C LEU A 354 4.89 -30.62 -8.61
N ILE A 355 4.31 -29.50 -8.17
CA ILE A 355 3.32 -28.76 -8.96
C ILE A 355 3.95 -27.68 -9.85
N PHE A 356 5.23 -27.34 -9.67
CA PHE A 356 5.87 -26.20 -10.33
C PHE A 356 5.66 -26.18 -11.85
N ARG A 357 5.79 -27.34 -12.50
CA ARG A 357 5.63 -27.50 -13.95
C ARG A 357 4.18 -27.24 -14.42
N ASN A 358 3.21 -27.44 -13.53
CA ASN A 358 1.78 -27.23 -13.81
C ASN A 358 1.35 -25.77 -13.55
N LEU A 359 2.13 -24.97 -12.83
CA LEU A 359 1.82 -23.57 -12.52
C LEU A 359 2.04 -22.60 -13.71
N GLN A 360 2.44 -23.11 -14.87
CA GLN A 360 2.57 -22.31 -16.09
C GLN A 360 2.01 -23.08 -17.30
N CYS A 361 0.95 -22.55 -17.89
CA CYS A 361 0.29 -23.17 -19.04
C CYS A 361 -0.33 -22.09 -19.96
N ALA A 362 -1.20 -22.51 -20.88
CA ALA A 362 -1.94 -21.59 -21.75
C ALA A 362 -2.87 -20.65 -20.96
N ASP A 363 -3.48 -21.14 -19.87
CA ASP A 363 -4.54 -20.46 -19.11
C ASP A 363 -4.03 -19.61 -17.94
N TRP A 364 -2.86 -19.93 -17.37
CA TRP A 364 -2.27 -19.19 -16.25
C TRP A 364 -0.74 -19.13 -16.29
N GLU A 365 -0.16 -18.20 -15.54
CA GLU A 365 1.29 -18.00 -15.47
C GLU A 365 1.78 -17.54 -14.10
N ILE A 366 3.02 -17.89 -13.78
CA ILE A 366 3.71 -17.44 -12.58
C ILE A 366 4.03 -15.95 -12.74
N LYS A 367 3.56 -15.12 -11.78
CA LYS A 367 3.82 -13.68 -11.73
C LYS A 367 4.92 -13.30 -10.76
N SER A 368 5.04 -14.04 -9.67
CA SER A 368 6.12 -13.83 -8.71
C SER A 368 6.53 -15.13 -8.06
N TYR A 369 7.81 -15.19 -7.70
CA TYR A 369 8.43 -16.30 -7.00
C TYR A 369 9.35 -15.73 -5.94
N ILE A 370 9.16 -16.16 -4.68
CA ILE A 370 10.03 -15.80 -3.56
C ILE A 370 10.60 -17.09 -3.00
N GLY A 371 11.92 -17.21 -2.98
CA GLY A 371 12.60 -18.41 -2.49
C GLY A 371 13.96 -18.60 -3.13
N SER A 372 14.65 -19.67 -2.74
CA SER A 372 15.84 -20.17 -3.44
C SER A 372 15.45 -21.24 -4.47
N SER A 373 16.41 -21.75 -5.23
CA SER A 373 16.15 -22.85 -6.18
C SER A 373 15.71 -24.16 -5.52
N GLY A 374 15.91 -24.33 -4.20
CA GLY A 374 15.54 -25.54 -3.46
C GLY A 374 14.42 -25.34 -2.43
N VAL A 375 14.04 -24.09 -2.13
CA VAL A 375 12.96 -23.78 -1.19
C VAL A 375 12.18 -22.60 -1.73
N ALA A 376 10.98 -22.88 -2.23
CA ALA A 376 10.04 -21.86 -2.69
C ALA A 376 9.20 -21.41 -1.48
N LYS A 377 9.37 -20.18 -0.99
CA LYS A 377 8.61 -19.67 0.16
C LYS A 377 7.21 -19.20 -0.24
N GLN A 378 7.09 -18.68 -1.47
CA GLN A 378 5.84 -18.16 -2.00
C GLN A 378 5.87 -18.21 -3.53
N ILE A 379 4.76 -18.59 -4.14
CA ILE A 379 4.56 -18.54 -5.59
C ILE A 379 3.22 -17.88 -5.88
N VAL A 380 3.21 -16.81 -6.68
CA VAL A 380 1.97 -16.17 -7.14
C VAL A 380 1.71 -16.56 -8.58
N VAL A 381 0.52 -17.09 -8.85
CA VAL A 381 0.07 -17.54 -10.17
C VAL A 381 -1.17 -16.75 -10.56
N GLN A 382 -1.14 -16.12 -11.73
CA GLN A 382 -2.26 -15.34 -12.25
C GLN A 382 -2.94 -16.11 -13.39
N HIS A 383 -4.27 -16.17 -13.35
CA HIS A 383 -5.05 -16.62 -14.49
C HIS A 383 -5.03 -15.56 -15.59
N LYS A 384 -4.83 -15.96 -16.85
CA LYS A 384 -4.68 -15.03 -17.98
C LYS A 384 -6.02 -14.45 -18.44
N HIS A 385 -7.10 -15.18 -18.21
CA HIS A 385 -8.46 -14.81 -18.67
C HIS A 385 -9.42 -14.45 -17.53
N LEU A 386 -9.04 -14.69 -16.27
CA LEU A 386 -9.84 -14.40 -15.09
C LEU A 386 -9.04 -13.41 -14.25
N ASP A 387 -9.66 -12.39 -13.67
CA ASP A 387 -8.97 -11.43 -12.79
C ASP A 387 -8.78 -12.01 -11.38
N VAL A 388 -8.12 -13.16 -11.31
CA VAL A 388 -7.84 -13.91 -10.08
C VAL A 388 -6.36 -14.31 -10.03
N LYS A 389 -5.80 -14.26 -8.82
CA LYS A 389 -4.43 -14.70 -8.52
C LYS A 389 -4.46 -15.66 -7.35
N LEU A 390 -3.75 -16.76 -7.48
CA LEU A 390 -3.47 -17.70 -6.39
C LEU A 390 -2.12 -17.34 -5.77
N LYS A 391 -2.06 -17.35 -4.44
CA LYS A 391 -0.83 -17.18 -3.67
C LYS A 391 -0.55 -18.48 -2.93
N PHE A 392 0.33 -19.30 -3.49
CA PHE A 392 0.82 -20.51 -2.85
C PHE A 392 1.80 -20.16 -1.74
N ILE A 393 1.49 -20.58 -0.51
CA ILE A 393 2.30 -20.34 0.70
C ILE A 393 2.34 -21.58 1.58
N ASP A 394 3.34 -21.64 2.45
CA ASP A 394 3.56 -22.72 3.41
C ASP A 394 3.32 -22.19 4.84
N VAL A 395 2.48 -22.87 5.61
CA VAL A 395 2.19 -22.57 7.03
C VAL A 395 3.49 -22.45 7.85
N LEU A 396 4.47 -23.33 7.60
CA LEU A 396 5.73 -23.35 8.34
C LEU A 396 6.63 -22.14 8.04
N THR A 397 6.21 -21.27 7.12
CA THR A 397 6.86 -19.96 6.95
C THR A 397 6.49 -18.98 8.05
N TYR A 398 5.32 -19.17 8.67
CA TYR A 398 4.75 -18.27 9.68
C TYR A 398 4.69 -18.89 11.08
N TYR A 399 5.07 -20.16 11.18
CA TYR A 399 5.03 -20.94 12.41
C TYR A 399 6.31 -21.76 12.58
N VAL A 400 6.55 -22.25 13.80
CA VAL A 400 7.73 -23.06 14.10
C VAL A 400 7.66 -24.41 13.35
N PRO A 401 8.80 -25.00 12.93
CA PRO A 401 8.81 -26.31 12.29
C PRO A 401 8.36 -27.41 13.25
N ILE A 402 7.10 -27.84 13.12
CA ILE A 402 6.48 -28.94 13.88
C ILE A 402 5.68 -29.84 12.94
N THR A 403 5.21 -30.98 13.45
CA THR A 403 4.33 -31.86 12.67
C THR A 403 2.93 -31.25 12.53
N LEU A 404 2.19 -31.65 11.49
CA LEU A 404 0.81 -31.22 11.30
C LEU A 404 -0.08 -31.57 12.51
N LYS A 405 0.16 -32.73 13.13
CA LYS A 405 -0.55 -33.18 14.32
C LYS A 405 -0.31 -32.23 15.50
N GLU A 406 0.94 -31.88 15.78
CA GLU A 406 1.28 -30.93 16.85
C GLU A 406 0.72 -29.53 16.56
N PHE A 407 0.73 -29.11 15.28
CA PHE A 407 0.17 -27.82 14.86
C PHE A 407 -1.33 -27.76 15.14
N ALA A 408 -2.06 -28.83 14.80
CA ALA A 408 -3.47 -28.94 15.11
C ALA A 408 -3.75 -28.92 16.63
N GLN A 409 -2.99 -29.72 17.39
CA GLN A 409 -3.13 -29.81 18.84
C GLN A 409 -2.81 -28.51 19.58
N THR A 410 -1.98 -27.64 18.99
CA THR A 410 -1.62 -26.35 19.59
C THR A 410 -2.84 -25.44 19.76
N PHE A 411 -3.80 -25.50 18.84
CA PHE A 411 -4.95 -24.59 18.82
C PHE A 411 -6.26 -25.28 19.19
N ASN A 412 -6.31 -26.61 19.18
CA ASN A 412 -7.47 -27.37 19.66
C ASN A 412 -7.04 -28.72 20.26
N SER A 413 -7.20 -28.87 21.57
CA SER A 413 -6.87 -30.09 22.32
C SER A 413 -7.79 -31.28 22.05
N GLU A 414 -8.96 -31.05 21.44
CA GLU A 414 -9.95 -32.09 21.11
C GLU A 414 -9.66 -32.82 19.79
N ILE A 415 -8.64 -32.41 19.03
CA ILE A 415 -8.23 -33.03 17.75
C ILE A 415 -7.54 -34.41 17.95
N ASN A 416 -7.41 -34.89 19.19
CA ASN A 416 -6.83 -36.21 19.48
C ASN A 416 -7.56 -37.33 18.73
N GLY A 417 -6.88 -37.92 17.73
CA GLY A 417 -7.35 -39.08 16.98
C GLY A 417 -7.94 -38.78 15.60
N GLN A 418 -7.99 -37.53 15.13
CA GLN A 418 -8.54 -37.20 13.81
C GLN A 418 -7.54 -37.34 12.64
N LYS A 419 -6.23 -37.41 12.91
CA LYS A 419 -5.22 -37.62 11.87
C LYS A 419 -5.07 -39.11 11.58
N GLY A 420 -5.38 -39.51 10.35
CA GLY A 420 -5.19 -40.89 9.86
C GLY A 420 -3.71 -41.26 9.70
N VAL A 421 -3.45 -42.45 9.15
CA VAL A 421 -2.09 -42.99 8.97
C VAL A 421 -1.96 -43.58 7.57
N PHE A 422 -0.84 -43.32 6.90
CA PHE A 422 -0.61 -43.82 5.54
C PHE A 422 0.78 -44.47 5.38
N PRO A 423 0.89 -45.64 4.74
CA PRO A 423 2.14 -46.39 4.64
C PRO A 423 3.00 -45.93 3.44
N TYR A 424 3.72 -44.83 3.60
CA TYR A 424 4.51 -44.19 2.55
C TYR A 424 5.56 -45.09 1.87
N GLU A 425 6.22 -45.99 2.62
CA GLU A 425 7.31 -46.85 2.10
C GLU A 425 6.80 -48.17 1.48
N PHE A 426 5.50 -48.47 1.63
CA PHE A 426 4.92 -49.73 1.13
C PHE A 426 4.47 -49.65 -0.33
N ILE A 427 4.26 -48.42 -0.83
CA ILE A 427 3.69 -48.14 -2.16
C ILE A 427 4.73 -47.41 -3.01
N ASN A 428 4.87 -47.85 -4.26
CA ASN A 428 5.74 -47.25 -5.27
C ASN A 428 5.03 -47.21 -6.64
N THR A 429 5.70 -46.63 -7.64
CA THR A 429 5.13 -46.51 -9.00
C THR A 429 4.80 -47.85 -9.67
N ASP A 430 5.40 -48.95 -9.22
CA ASP A 430 5.24 -50.27 -9.84
C ASP A 430 4.04 -51.02 -9.26
N ASN A 431 3.70 -50.80 -7.99
CA ASN A 431 2.70 -51.60 -7.27
C ASN A 431 1.44 -50.82 -6.83
N TYR A 432 1.42 -49.49 -6.93
CA TYR A 432 0.34 -48.67 -6.34
C TYR A 432 -1.06 -49.07 -6.81
N LYS A 433 -1.24 -49.41 -8.10
CA LYS A 433 -2.55 -49.80 -8.63
C LYS A 433 -3.09 -51.06 -7.98
N GLU A 434 -2.24 -52.08 -7.85
CA GLU A 434 -2.65 -53.37 -7.27
C GLU A 434 -2.92 -53.21 -5.78
N ILE A 435 -2.02 -52.51 -5.07
CA ILE A 435 -2.10 -52.33 -3.63
C ILE A 435 -3.31 -51.46 -3.24
N LEU A 436 -3.58 -50.36 -3.94
CA LEU A 436 -4.66 -49.44 -3.58
C LEU A 436 -6.06 -49.95 -3.98
N ASN A 437 -6.15 -50.89 -4.92
CA ASN A 437 -7.42 -51.53 -5.27
C ASN A 437 -7.89 -52.59 -4.27
N GLN A 438 -7.04 -53.01 -3.34
CA GLN A 438 -7.37 -53.99 -2.31
C GLN A 438 -8.40 -53.44 -1.32
N SER A 439 -9.29 -54.31 -0.86
CA SER A 439 -10.33 -54.02 0.13
C SER A 439 -9.89 -54.32 1.56
N GLU A 440 -8.91 -55.21 1.72
CA GLU A 440 -8.31 -55.50 3.01
C GLU A 440 -7.47 -54.31 3.52
N PRO A 441 -7.37 -54.09 4.84
CA PRO A 441 -6.47 -53.10 5.41
C PRO A 441 -5.02 -53.36 5.01
N PHE A 442 -4.20 -52.31 4.90
CA PHE A 442 -2.75 -52.46 4.92
C PHE A 442 -2.30 -53.33 6.11
N PRO A 443 -1.33 -54.23 5.92
CA PRO A 443 -0.75 -54.99 7.02
C PRO A 443 0.07 -54.08 7.93
N ILE A 444 0.24 -54.44 9.21
CA ILE A 444 0.95 -53.58 10.19
C ILE A 444 2.41 -53.30 9.78
N GLU A 445 3.04 -54.24 9.07
CA GLU A 445 4.39 -54.11 8.56
C GLU A 445 4.53 -53.02 7.50
N ALA A 446 3.44 -52.66 6.81
CA ALA A 446 3.43 -51.58 5.82
C ALA A 446 3.72 -50.21 6.44
N PHE A 447 3.46 -50.03 7.73
CA PHE A 447 3.69 -48.78 8.46
C PHE A 447 5.10 -48.66 9.07
N LYS A 448 6.00 -49.59 8.75
CA LYS A 448 7.40 -49.49 9.17
C LYS A 448 8.08 -48.37 8.39
N SER A 449 8.67 -47.41 9.11
CA SER A 449 9.54 -46.41 8.49
C SER A 449 11.01 -46.79 8.67
N THR A 450 11.69 -47.04 7.56
CA THR A 450 13.14 -47.28 7.54
C THR A 450 13.92 -46.02 7.88
N LEU A 451 13.42 -44.84 7.48
CA LEU A 451 14.07 -43.55 7.75
C LEU A 451 14.08 -43.20 9.25
N LYS A 452 12.97 -43.42 9.94
CA LYS A 452 12.84 -43.13 11.39
C LYS A 452 13.20 -44.33 12.26
N ASN A 453 13.38 -45.52 11.66
CA ASN A 453 13.53 -46.80 12.34
C ASN A 453 12.43 -47.03 13.38
N THR A 454 11.18 -46.73 13.00
CA THR A 454 9.99 -46.85 13.84
C THR A 454 8.95 -47.73 13.18
N SER A 455 8.17 -48.42 14.00
CA SER A 455 6.99 -49.18 13.59
C SER A 455 5.75 -48.68 14.33
N MET A 456 4.59 -48.86 13.72
CA MET A 456 3.30 -48.59 14.35
C MET A 456 3.06 -49.49 15.56
N LYS A 457 2.46 -48.95 16.62
CA LYS A 457 2.05 -49.74 17.79
C LYS A 457 0.79 -50.53 17.48
N GLN A 458 0.60 -51.66 18.17
CA GLN A 458 -0.57 -52.51 17.95
C GLN A 458 -1.88 -51.75 18.21
N GLU A 459 -1.95 -50.91 19.25
CA GLU A 459 -3.17 -50.17 19.56
C GLU A 459 -3.54 -49.16 18.47
N GLU A 460 -2.56 -48.50 17.87
CA GLU A 460 -2.75 -47.56 16.76
C GLU A 460 -3.19 -48.29 15.48
N TYR A 461 -2.63 -49.48 15.25
CA TYR A 461 -2.99 -50.32 14.11
C TYR A 461 -4.43 -50.85 14.23
N ASP A 462 -4.83 -51.30 15.43
CA ASP A 462 -6.19 -51.80 15.67
C ASP A 462 -7.23 -50.69 15.40
N GLN A 463 -6.93 -49.44 15.77
CA GLN A 463 -7.76 -48.28 15.44
C GLN A 463 -7.85 -48.05 13.93
N TYR A 464 -6.70 -48.04 13.24
CA TYR A 464 -6.66 -47.92 11.77
C TYR A 464 -7.50 -49.02 11.09
N VAL A 465 -7.43 -50.26 11.55
CA VAL A 465 -8.24 -51.36 11.02
C VAL A 465 -9.74 -51.12 11.25
N GLN A 466 -10.16 -50.52 12.38
CA GLN A 466 -11.57 -50.15 12.55
C GLN A 466 -11.99 -49.05 11.57
N ASP A 467 -11.16 -48.01 11.41
CA ASP A 467 -11.45 -46.89 10.52
C ASP A 467 -11.58 -47.35 9.06
N THR A 468 -10.70 -48.28 8.63
CA THR A 468 -10.71 -48.80 7.24
C THR A 468 -12.01 -49.49 6.85
N LYS A 469 -12.80 -50.00 7.80
CA LYS A 469 -14.10 -50.65 7.53
C LYS A 469 -15.14 -49.69 6.95
N LEU A 470 -14.93 -48.38 7.08
CA LEU A 470 -15.78 -47.35 6.51
C LEU A 470 -15.56 -47.17 5.00
N PHE A 471 -14.50 -47.79 4.44
CA PHE A 471 -14.06 -47.58 3.07
C PHE A 471 -14.10 -48.89 2.28
N LYS A 472 -14.43 -48.81 0.98
CA LYS A 472 -14.57 -50.00 0.13
C LYS A 472 -13.20 -50.59 -0.26
N ASN A 473 -12.22 -49.72 -0.42
CA ASN A 473 -10.86 -50.06 -0.82
C ASN A 473 -9.89 -49.00 -0.28
N ARG A 474 -8.59 -49.26 -0.46
CA ARG A 474 -7.53 -48.35 0.00
C ARG A 474 -7.45 -47.04 -0.78
N TRP A 475 -8.00 -46.94 -2.00
CA TRP A 475 -8.18 -45.65 -2.68
C TRP A 475 -9.17 -44.74 -1.93
N ASP A 476 -10.31 -45.29 -1.51
CA ASP A 476 -11.31 -44.53 -0.77
C ASP A 476 -10.76 -44.09 0.59
N TYR A 477 -9.93 -44.94 1.23
CA TYR A 477 -9.19 -44.56 2.44
C TYR A 477 -8.15 -43.46 2.18
N LEU A 478 -7.38 -43.55 1.09
CA LEU A 478 -6.40 -42.52 0.70
C LEU A 478 -7.08 -41.16 0.49
N GLN A 479 -8.23 -41.14 -0.20
CA GLN A 479 -9.00 -39.91 -0.39
C GLN A 479 -9.39 -39.32 0.97
N TYR A 480 -10.00 -40.12 1.85
CA TYR A 480 -10.37 -39.67 3.20
C TYR A 480 -9.16 -39.14 3.98
N TYR A 481 -8.05 -39.87 3.96
CA TYR A 481 -6.81 -39.49 4.64
C TYR A 481 -6.29 -38.13 4.17
N ASN A 482 -6.14 -37.96 2.86
CA ASN A 482 -5.61 -36.73 2.25
C ASN A 482 -6.57 -35.54 2.48
N GLU A 483 -7.89 -35.78 2.42
CA GLU A 483 -8.90 -34.78 2.79
C GLU A 483 -8.79 -34.35 4.27
N GLN A 484 -8.58 -35.28 5.21
CA GLN A 484 -8.39 -34.94 6.63
C GLN A 484 -7.15 -34.07 6.85
N ASP A 485 -6.03 -34.39 6.18
CA ASP A 485 -4.79 -33.61 6.31
C ASP A 485 -4.96 -32.17 5.80
N THR A 486 -5.85 -31.92 4.84
CA THR A 486 -6.19 -30.55 4.44
C THR A 486 -7.15 -29.85 5.41
N LYS A 487 -8.13 -30.58 5.93
CA LYS A 487 -9.21 -30.04 6.76
C LYS A 487 -8.74 -29.67 8.17
N ILE A 488 -7.84 -30.47 8.74
CA ILE A 488 -7.25 -30.25 10.06
C ILE A 488 -6.44 -28.94 10.15
N MET A 489 -6.00 -28.39 9.01
CA MET A 489 -5.30 -27.10 8.96
C MET A 489 -6.20 -25.88 9.19
N ILE A 490 -7.51 -25.99 8.96
CA ILE A 490 -8.40 -24.81 8.93
C ILE A 490 -8.42 -24.07 10.27
N GLU A 491 -8.76 -24.75 11.36
CA GLU A 491 -8.91 -24.12 12.68
C GLU A 491 -7.59 -23.53 13.23
N PRO A 492 -6.45 -24.23 13.16
CA PRO A 492 -5.15 -23.66 13.51
C PRO A 492 -4.77 -22.41 12.69
N ILE A 493 -5.03 -22.41 11.37
CA ILE A 493 -4.76 -21.24 10.52
C ILE A 493 -5.67 -20.08 10.92
N ASP A 494 -6.95 -20.33 11.22
CA ASP A 494 -7.86 -19.30 11.71
C ASP A 494 -7.38 -18.69 13.03
N ALA A 495 -6.95 -19.54 13.97
CA ALA A 495 -6.39 -19.08 15.23
C ALA A 495 -5.10 -18.27 15.03
N LEU A 496 -4.24 -18.69 14.09
CA LEU A 496 -3.04 -17.94 13.69
C LEU A 496 -3.42 -16.55 13.16
N ILE A 497 -4.35 -16.47 12.21
CA ILE A 497 -4.83 -15.20 11.65
C ILE A 497 -5.34 -14.29 12.78
N GLN A 498 -6.21 -14.80 13.66
CA GLN A 498 -6.76 -14.01 14.78
C GLN A 498 -5.68 -13.55 15.76
N MET A 499 -4.70 -14.40 16.06
CA MET A 499 -3.59 -14.06 16.95
C MET A 499 -2.77 -12.89 16.40
N TYR A 500 -2.40 -12.94 15.11
CA TYR A 500 -1.61 -11.89 14.46
C TYR A 500 -2.42 -10.59 14.26
N MET A 501 -3.74 -10.69 14.09
CA MET A 501 -4.60 -9.52 13.98
C MET A 501 -4.65 -8.67 15.26
N LYS A 502 -4.35 -9.21 16.45
CA LYS A 502 -4.18 -8.40 17.67
C LYS A 502 -3.06 -7.36 17.56
N PHE A 503 -2.15 -7.56 16.60
CA PHE A 503 -1.04 -6.67 16.28
C PHE A 503 -1.26 -5.96 14.93
N ASP A 504 -2.50 -5.98 14.41
CA ASP A 504 -2.90 -5.49 13.09
C ASP A 504 -2.23 -6.22 11.90
N ILE A 505 -1.61 -7.39 12.11
CA ILE A 505 -0.84 -8.11 11.08
C ILE A 505 -1.72 -9.10 10.30
N GLN A 506 -1.76 -8.94 8.97
CA GLN A 506 -2.37 -9.93 8.07
C GLN A 506 -1.35 -10.99 7.63
N VAL A 507 -1.27 -12.08 8.40
CA VAL A 507 -0.23 -13.12 8.26
C VAL A 507 -0.16 -13.77 6.86
N LEU A 508 -1.30 -14.06 6.23
CA LEU A 508 -1.35 -14.71 4.91
C LEU A 508 -0.89 -13.81 3.76
N MET A 509 -0.91 -12.49 3.95
CA MET A 509 -0.50 -11.50 2.94
C MET A 509 0.94 -11.02 3.12
N LEU A 510 1.66 -11.54 4.13
CA LEU A 510 3.07 -11.22 4.34
C LEU A 510 3.90 -11.65 3.12
N ASN A 511 4.65 -10.71 2.56
CA ASN A 511 5.75 -11.03 1.64
C ASN A 511 6.99 -11.29 2.50
N ASN A 512 7.57 -12.49 2.37
CA ASN A 512 8.61 -13.04 3.25
C ASN A 512 10.00 -12.34 3.21
N TYR A 513 10.05 -11.04 2.86
CA TYR A 513 11.30 -10.28 2.73
C TYR A 513 12.02 -10.02 4.05
N LEU A 514 11.39 -10.22 5.22
CA LEU A 514 11.95 -9.73 6.50
C LEU A 514 11.99 -10.74 7.66
N LEU A 515 11.48 -11.97 7.52
CA LEU A 515 11.65 -13.01 8.55
C LEU A 515 13.04 -13.68 8.54
N GLY A 516 14.01 -13.08 7.83
CA GLY A 516 15.38 -13.59 7.66
C GLY A 516 16.47 -12.83 8.43
N TYR A 517 16.10 -11.96 9.36
CA TYR A 517 17.06 -11.32 10.27
C TYR A 517 16.78 -11.73 11.71
N SER A 518 17.36 -12.86 12.11
CA SER A 518 17.83 -13.15 13.47
C SER A 518 18.96 -14.16 13.37
#